data_AF-A0A6G0M562-F1
#
_entry.id   AF-A0A6G0M562-F1
#
_cell.length_a   1.000
_cell.length_b   1.000
_cell.length_c   1.000
_cell.angle_alpha   90.00
_cell.angle_beta   90.00
_cell.angle_gamma   90.00
#
_symmetry.space_group_name_H-M   'P 1'
#
loop_
_entity.id
_entity.type
_entity.pdbx_description
1 polymer ?
#
loop_
_entity_poly.entity_id
_entity_poly.type
_entity_poly.pdbx_seq_one_letter_code
_entity_poly.pdbx_strand_id
1 'polypeptide(L)'
;TSATSNSTIKGDLNGWYPCADHTFSDEGSSSQDAECAVYNAPLCYPSICEAPKSANPKVDIFFKRIPATTGDPKTAPNVWLLQGGPGDSSSGLEADMIALHSQLEGAVNVYTMDHRGTGRSTRLDCVAAQATTTGSPWGSELDPSEVPACAQDLHNKYGDLASFSVTTAATDLA
;
A
#
# COMPACT_ATOMS: atom_id res chain seq x y z
N THR A 1 30.30 8.79 26.88
CA THR A 1 30.10 8.54 25.43
C THR A 1 28.97 7.55 25.28
N SER A 2 27.74 8.05 25.13
CA SER A 2 26.55 7.21 25.06
C SER A 2 26.40 6.66 23.65
N ALA A 3 26.40 5.34 23.52
CA ALA A 3 26.10 4.65 22.28
C ALA A 3 24.62 4.86 21.94
N THR A 4 24.34 5.55 20.83
CA THR A 4 23.04 5.57 20.18
C THR A 4 22.73 4.15 19.71
N SER A 5 21.78 3.50 20.37
CA SER A 5 21.16 2.27 19.90
C SER A 5 20.43 2.60 18.60
N ASN A 6 21.00 2.20 17.47
CA ASN A 6 20.34 2.28 16.18
C ASN A 6 19.28 1.16 16.14
N SER A 7 18.14 1.39 16.78
CA SER A 7 17.01 0.48 16.70
C SER A 7 16.41 0.61 15.30
N THR A 8 16.78 -0.28 14.40
CA THR A 8 16.06 -0.52 13.16
C THR A 8 14.61 -0.81 13.55
N ILE A 9 13.70 0.15 13.33
CA ILE A 9 12.27 -0.11 13.46
C ILE A 9 11.92 -1.01 12.29
N LYS A 10 12.00 -2.32 12.53
CA LYS A 10 11.56 -3.32 11.55
C LYS A 10 10.04 -3.38 11.66
N GLY A 11 9.36 -3.17 10.56
CA GLY A 11 7.92 -3.41 10.51
C GLY A 11 7.60 -4.90 10.65
N ASP A 12 6.36 -5.18 11.01
CA ASP A 12 5.85 -6.55 11.20
C ASP A 12 4.77 -6.84 10.16
N LEU A 13 4.88 -7.98 9.49
CA LEU A 13 3.83 -8.51 8.62
C LEU A 13 2.80 -9.22 9.49
N ASN A 14 1.52 -8.89 9.34
CA ASN A 14 0.45 -9.45 10.17
C ASN A 14 0.06 -10.90 9.82
N GLY A 15 0.65 -11.49 8.78
CA GLY A 15 0.36 -12.84 8.30
C GLY A 15 -0.29 -12.82 6.91
N TRP A 16 -0.26 -13.97 6.23
CA TRP A 16 -0.94 -14.16 4.95
C TRP A 16 -2.30 -14.82 5.18
N TYR A 17 -3.34 -14.23 4.61
CA TYR A 17 -4.72 -14.69 4.75
C TYR A 17 -5.32 -14.93 3.36
N PRO A 18 -6.08 -16.01 3.13
CA PRO A 18 -6.85 -16.17 1.92
C PRO A 18 -7.74 -14.94 1.69
N CYS A 19 -7.74 -14.42 0.47
CA CYS A 19 -8.57 -13.27 0.10
C CYS A 19 -9.11 -13.43 -1.31
N ALA A 20 -10.11 -12.62 -1.64
CA ALA A 20 -10.69 -12.59 -2.97
C ALA A 20 -9.64 -12.20 -4.02
N ASP A 21 -9.63 -12.90 -5.15
CA ASP A 21 -8.75 -12.58 -6.27
C ASP A 21 -8.99 -11.13 -6.75
N HIS A 22 -10.27 -10.74 -6.86
CA HIS A 22 -10.70 -9.37 -7.13
C HIS A 22 -11.26 -8.69 -5.87
N THR A 23 -10.81 -7.47 -5.60
CA THR A 23 -11.29 -6.62 -4.50
C THR A 23 -12.70 -6.13 -4.74
N PHE A 24 -13.01 -5.81 -6.00
CA PHE A 24 -14.33 -5.42 -6.45
C PHE A 24 -14.80 -6.49 -7.42
N SER A 25 -15.82 -7.26 -7.04
CA SER A 25 -16.48 -8.20 -7.94
C SER A 25 -17.98 -7.95 -7.90
N ASP A 26 -18.57 -7.68 -9.05
CA ASP A 26 -20.00 -7.43 -9.18
C ASP A 26 -20.84 -8.71 -9.03
N GLU A 27 -20.19 -9.88 -9.06
CA GLU A 27 -20.84 -11.21 -9.17
C GLU A 27 -20.72 -12.07 -7.90
N GLY A 28 -20.12 -11.56 -6.81
CA GLY A 28 -20.17 -12.17 -5.47
C GLY A 28 -19.48 -13.54 -5.31
N SER A 29 -18.81 -14.04 -6.35
CA SER A 29 -18.02 -15.28 -6.33
C SER A 29 -16.64 -15.03 -6.94
N SER A 30 -15.69 -14.63 -6.11
CA SER A 30 -14.28 -14.67 -6.47
C SER A 30 -13.67 -15.97 -5.96
N SER A 31 -12.82 -16.62 -6.75
CA SER A 31 -11.83 -17.57 -6.24
C SER A 31 -10.99 -16.92 -5.12
N GLN A 32 -10.48 -17.75 -4.21
CA GLN A 32 -9.62 -17.34 -3.09
C GLN A 32 -8.24 -17.95 -3.27
N ASP A 33 -7.71 -17.85 -4.48
CA ASP A 33 -6.36 -18.33 -4.81
C ASP A 33 -5.30 -17.29 -4.40
N ALA A 34 -5.73 -16.04 -4.18
CA ALA A 34 -4.90 -14.98 -3.63
C ALA A 34 -4.77 -15.03 -2.10
N GLU A 35 -3.64 -14.52 -1.61
CA GLU A 35 -3.39 -14.25 -0.21
C GLU A 35 -3.08 -12.76 -0.01
N CYS A 36 -3.56 -12.20 1.10
CA CYS A 36 -3.39 -10.79 1.44
C CYS A 36 -2.72 -10.64 2.81
N ALA A 37 -1.96 -9.56 2.98
CA ALA A 37 -1.27 -9.24 4.22
C ALA A 37 -1.14 -7.72 4.40
N VAL A 38 -0.87 -7.29 5.64
CA VAL A 38 -0.52 -5.91 5.97
C VAL A 38 0.81 -5.89 6.69
N TYR A 39 1.71 -5.05 6.20
CA TYR A 39 2.99 -4.76 6.81
C TYR A 39 2.93 -3.41 7.52
N ASN A 40 3.31 -3.41 8.80
CA ASN A 40 3.35 -2.22 9.64
C ASN A 40 4.69 -1.49 9.46
N ALA A 41 4.82 -0.69 8.41
CA ALA A 41 6.05 0.06 8.10
C ALA A 41 6.23 1.28 9.02
N PRO A 42 7.46 1.75 9.26
CA PRO A 42 7.69 3.08 9.82
C PRO A 42 7.09 4.18 8.95
N LEU A 43 6.47 5.19 9.58
CA LEU A 43 6.02 6.41 8.88
C LEU A 43 7.22 7.09 8.19
N CYS A 44 8.33 7.21 8.91
CA CYS A 44 9.59 7.75 8.40
C CYS A 44 10.73 6.75 8.57
N TYR A 45 11.40 6.46 7.45
CA TYR A 45 12.63 5.68 7.45
C TYR A 45 13.84 6.58 7.75
N PRO A 46 14.86 6.07 8.47
CA PRO A 46 16.06 6.83 8.78
C PRO A 46 16.72 7.40 7.51
N SER A 47 17.18 8.64 7.57
CA SER A 47 17.80 9.39 6.46
C SER A 47 16.88 9.84 5.34
N ILE A 48 15.57 9.54 5.40
CA ILE A 48 14.58 10.03 4.43
C ILE A 48 13.74 11.17 5.03
N CYS A 49 13.18 10.96 6.24
CA CYS A 49 12.42 11.98 6.95
C CYS A 49 12.44 11.77 8.47
N GLU A 50 11.93 12.74 9.21
CA GLU A 50 11.71 12.65 10.66
C GLU A 50 10.22 12.70 10.97
N ALA A 51 9.71 11.67 11.66
CA ALA A 51 8.32 11.66 12.07
C ALA A 51 8.10 12.63 13.24
N PRO A 52 7.08 13.51 13.19
CA PRO A 52 6.76 14.37 14.33
C PRO A 52 6.26 13.52 15.49
N LYS A 53 6.57 13.94 16.73
CA LYS A 53 6.20 13.21 17.95
C LYS A 53 4.70 13.00 18.13
N SER A 54 3.88 13.84 17.50
CA SER A 54 2.41 13.78 17.54
C SER A 54 1.81 12.82 16.51
N ALA A 55 2.55 12.42 15.47
CA ALA A 55 2.04 11.50 14.45
C ALA A 55 2.16 10.05 14.90
N ASN A 56 1.33 9.19 14.31
CA ASN A 56 1.51 7.75 14.42
C ASN A 56 2.87 7.38 13.79
N PRO A 57 3.78 6.70 14.50
CA PRO A 57 5.09 6.36 13.97
C PRO A 57 5.05 5.26 12.90
N LYS A 58 3.89 4.66 12.63
CA LYS A 58 3.73 3.58 11.66
C LYS A 58 2.62 3.86 10.64
N VAL A 59 2.77 3.25 9.47
CA VAL A 59 1.76 3.18 8.42
C VAL A 59 1.57 1.73 7.99
N ASP A 60 0.33 1.40 7.67
CA ASP A 60 -0.03 0.11 7.10
C ASP A 60 0.27 0.09 5.59
N ILE A 61 0.92 -0.97 5.14
CA ILE A 61 1.22 -1.26 3.75
C ILE A 61 0.54 -2.58 3.38
N PHE A 62 -0.44 -2.52 2.50
CA PHE A 62 -1.19 -3.68 2.03
C PHE A 62 -0.43 -4.41 0.92
N PHE A 63 -0.34 -5.73 1.07
CA PHE A 63 0.20 -6.66 0.08
C PHE A 63 -0.86 -7.66 -0.36
N LYS A 64 -0.82 -8.03 -1.63
CA LYS A 64 -1.57 -9.16 -2.19
C LYS A 64 -0.62 -10.02 -3.02
N ARG A 65 -0.79 -11.33 -2.97
CA ARG A 65 -0.07 -12.27 -3.83
C ARG A 65 -0.97 -13.40 -4.34
N ILE A 66 -0.60 -13.98 -5.46
CA ILE A 66 -1.06 -15.29 -5.92
C ILE A 66 0.15 -16.22 -5.82
N PRO A 67 0.17 -17.17 -4.87
CA PRO A 67 1.29 -18.09 -4.71
C PRO A 67 1.41 -19.05 -5.90
N ALA A 68 2.64 -19.44 -6.23
CA ALA A 68 2.88 -20.46 -7.27
C ALA A 68 2.16 -21.77 -6.93
N THR A 69 1.40 -22.32 -7.87
CA THR A 69 0.71 -23.60 -7.72
C THR A 69 1.52 -24.78 -8.24
N THR A 70 2.60 -24.53 -8.98
CA THR A 70 3.54 -25.55 -9.46
C THR A 70 4.86 -25.47 -8.71
N GLY A 71 5.17 -26.49 -7.91
CA GLY A 71 6.37 -26.53 -7.08
C GLY A 71 6.13 -25.97 -5.66
N ASP A 72 7.18 -25.45 -5.03
CA ASP A 72 7.10 -24.84 -3.70
C ASP A 72 7.05 -23.30 -3.81
N PRO A 73 5.96 -22.63 -3.39
CA PRO A 73 5.86 -21.17 -3.37
C PRO A 73 7.02 -20.46 -2.66
N LYS A 74 7.68 -21.12 -1.71
CA LYS A 74 8.82 -20.52 -0.97
C LYS A 74 10.09 -20.40 -1.79
N THR A 75 10.19 -21.15 -2.89
CA THR A 75 11.39 -21.20 -3.74
C THR A 75 11.09 -20.79 -5.19
N ALA A 76 9.82 -20.64 -5.55
CA ALA A 76 9.40 -20.14 -6.85
C ALA A 76 9.87 -18.69 -7.09
N PRO A 77 10.15 -18.30 -8.35
CA PRO A 77 10.42 -16.91 -8.69
C PRO A 77 9.27 -15.99 -8.32
N ASN A 78 9.59 -14.72 -8.00
CA ASN A 78 8.60 -13.70 -7.66
C ASN A 78 8.54 -12.66 -8.78
N VAL A 79 7.33 -12.34 -9.23
CA VAL A 79 7.07 -11.20 -10.13
C VAL A 79 6.24 -10.18 -9.38
N TRP A 80 6.65 -8.91 -9.42
CA TRP A 80 5.93 -7.81 -8.78
C TRP A 80 5.27 -6.94 -9.84
N LEU A 81 3.95 -6.78 -9.73
CA LEU A 81 3.18 -5.79 -10.48
C LEU A 81 2.90 -4.61 -9.55
N LEU A 82 3.38 -3.43 -9.92
CA LEU A 82 3.25 -2.22 -9.13
C LEU A 82 2.40 -1.21 -9.90
N GLN A 83 1.34 -0.72 -9.27
CA GLN A 83 0.44 0.22 -9.91
C GLN A 83 1.10 1.60 -10.03
N GLY A 84 0.91 2.23 -11.19
CA GLY A 84 1.38 3.57 -11.49
C GLY A 84 0.44 4.67 -10.98
N GLY A 85 0.25 5.71 -11.81
CA GLY A 85 -0.47 6.93 -11.44
C GLY A 85 0.48 8.10 -11.28
N PRO A 86 0.89 8.48 -10.05
CA PRO A 86 0.67 7.88 -8.71
C PRO A 86 -0.74 8.08 -8.13
N GLY A 87 -1.09 7.32 -7.10
CA GLY A 87 -2.38 7.44 -6.38
C GLY A 87 -3.35 6.31 -6.65
N ASP A 88 -3.13 5.56 -7.72
CA ASP A 88 -3.97 4.43 -8.11
C ASP A 88 -3.72 3.21 -7.21
N SER A 89 -4.79 2.47 -6.92
CA SER A 89 -4.70 1.22 -6.16
C SER A 89 -4.30 0.05 -7.06
N SER A 90 -3.53 -0.88 -6.49
CA SER A 90 -3.22 -2.18 -7.09
C SER A 90 -4.45 -3.05 -7.38
N SER A 91 -5.64 -2.69 -6.90
CA SER A 91 -6.88 -3.35 -7.33
C SER A 91 -7.06 -3.32 -8.85
N GLY A 92 -6.58 -2.27 -9.53
CA GLY A 92 -6.59 -2.19 -10.99
C GLY A 92 -5.66 -3.19 -11.70
N LEU A 93 -4.75 -3.87 -10.99
CA LEU A 93 -3.83 -4.86 -11.53
C LEU A 93 -4.27 -6.31 -11.25
N GLU A 94 -5.35 -6.53 -10.51
CA GLU A 94 -5.72 -7.88 -10.04
C GLU A 94 -6.06 -8.82 -11.19
N ALA A 95 -6.70 -8.32 -12.26
CA ALA A 95 -6.94 -9.10 -13.47
C ALA A 95 -5.62 -9.51 -14.16
N ASP A 96 -4.65 -8.59 -14.23
CA ASP A 96 -3.34 -8.87 -14.81
C ASP A 96 -2.53 -9.85 -13.97
N MET A 97 -2.66 -9.82 -12.64
CA MET A 97 -2.03 -10.79 -11.75
C MET A 97 -2.51 -12.22 -12.06
N ILE A 98 -3.82 -12.40 -12.17
CA ILE A 98 -4.46 -13.70 -12.46
C ILE A 98 -4.06 -14.17 -13.86
N ALA A 99 -4.15 -13.28 -14.85
CA ALA A 99 -3.78 -13.58 -16.23
C ALA A 99 -2.30 -14.00 -16.33
N LEU A 100 -1.39 -13.27 -15.68
CA LEU A 100 0.03 -13.59 -15.67
C LEU A 100 0.31 -14.92 -14.97
N HIS A 101 -0.29 -15.15 -13.80
CA HIS A 101 -0.14 -16.41 -13.06
C HIS A 101 -0.60 -17.60 -13.91
N SER A 102 -1.74 -17.46 -14.61
CA SER A 102 -2.28 -18.48 -15.52
C SER A 102 -1.38 -18.71 -16.74
N GLN A 103 -0.89 -17.65 -17.39
CA GLN A 103 -0.01 -17.75 -18.56
C GLN A 103 1.34 -18.39 -18.24
N LEU A 104 1.82 -18.23 -17.01
CA LEU A 104 3.03 -18.88 -16.51
C LEU A 104 2.74 -20.25 -15.87
N GLU A 105 1.54 -20.80 -16.09
CA GLU A 105 1.12 -22.11 -15.62
C GLU A 105 1.30 -22.30 -14.10
N GLY A 106 1.18 -21.21 -13.34
CA GLY A 106 1.36 -21.20 -11.89
C GLY A 106 2.79 -21.44 -11.40
N ALA A 107 3.80 -21.22 -12.25
CA ALA A 107 5.21 -21.46 -11.90
C ALA A 107 5.88 -20.34 -11.08
N VAL A 108 5.20 -19.20 -10.88
CA VAL A 108 5.74 -18.03 -10.17
C VAL A 108 4.76 -17.54 -9.11
N ASN A 109 5.27 -16.89 -8.07
CA ASN A 109 4.43 -16.07 -7.21
C ASN A 109 4.24 -14.70 -7.87
N VAL A 110 3.01 -14.23 -7.97
CA VAL A 110 2.71 -12.88 -8.46
C VAL A 110 2.33 -11.99 -7.28
N TYR A 111 3.03 -10.89 -7.07
CA TYR A 111 2.82 -9.95 -5.97
C TYR A 111 2.34 -8.60 -6.48
N THR A 112 1.59 -7.91 -5.63
CA THR A 112 1.32 -6.48 -5.74
C THR A 112 1.22 -5.85 -4.35
N MET A 113 1.17 -4.52 -4.33
CA MET A 113 0.96 -3.74 -3.12
C MET A 113 0.21 -2.46 -3.43
N ASP A 114 -0.54 -1.94 -2.45
CA ASP A 114 -0.93 -0.54 -2.48
C ASP A 114 0.22 0.27 -1.86
N HIS A 115 0.74 1.26 -2.59
CA HIS A 115 1.76 2.14 -2.04
C HIS A 115 1.22 2.90 -0.82
N ARG A 116 2.10 3.29 0.10
CA ARG A 116 1.75 4.22 1.18
C ARG A 116 0.96 5.41 0.61
N GLY A 117 -0.11 5.79 1.28
CA GLY A 117 -0.98 6.88 0.82
C GLY A 117 -2.06 6.47 -0.18
N THR A 118 -2.12 5.21 -0.62
CA THR A 118 -3.07 4.75 -1.65
C THR A 118 -3.87 3.51 -1.22
N GLY A 119 -5.02 3.30 -1.86
CA GLY A 119 -5.79 2.05 -1.76
C GLY A 119 -6.10 1.59 -0.33
N ARG A 120 -5.77 0.32 -0.05
CA ARG A 120 -5.98 -0.40 1.22
C ARG A 120 -4.81 -0.25 2.20
N SER A 121 -3.72 0.42 1.79
CA SER A 121 -2.68 0.87 2.70
C SER A 121 -3.20 2.05 3.55
N THR A 122 -2.33 2.70 4.34
CA THR A 122 -2.68 3.97 4.96
C THR A 122 -2.88 5.02 3.87
N ARG A 123 -4.12 5.15 3.39
CA ARG A 123 -4.54 6.10 2.36
C ARG A 123 -4.42 7.54 2.88
N LEU A 124 -3.96 8.45 2.02
CA LEU A 124 -4.05 9.87 2.29
C LEU A 124 -5.52 10.28 2.16
N ASP A 125 -6.12 10.56 3.30
CA ASP A 125 -7.52 10.93 3.42
C ASP A 125 -7.62 12.26 4.19
N CYS A 126 -8.39 13.18 3.63
CA CYS A 126 -8.49 14.59 4.03
C CYS A 126 -9.80 14.84 4.79
N VAL A 127 -10.00 14.05 5.84
CA VAL A 127 -11.23 13.98 6.63
C VAL A 127 -11.61 15.35 7.21
N ALA A 128 -10.68 16.12 7.77
CA ALA A 128 -11.02 17.40 8.38
C ALA A 128 -11.34 18.46 7.31
N ALA A 129 -10.65 18.39 6.16
CA ALA A 129 -10.95 19.24 5.01
C ALA A 129 -12.24 18.83 4.28
N GLN A 130 -12.81 17.66 4.61
CA GLN A 130 -13.94 17.03 3.91
C GLN A 130 -13.71 16.86 2.39
N ALA A 131 -12.43 16.88 1.97
CA ALA A 131 -12.05 16.66 0.59
C ALA A 131 -12.18 15.16 0.28
N THR A 132 -12.55 14.81 -0.96
CA THR A 132 -12.83 13.42 -1.38
C THR A 132 -14.05 12.75 -0.69
N THR A 133 -14.97 13.55 -0.13
CA THR A 133 -16.25 13.06 0.39
C THR A 133 -17.35 13.18 -0.66
N THR A 134 -18.51 12.52 -0.48
CA THR A 134 -19.65 12.66 -1.42
C THR A 134 -20.20 14.09 -1.52
N GLY A 135 -19.85 14.99 -0.59
CA GLY A 135 -20.17 16.41 -0.65
C GLY A 135 -19.15 17.28 -1.39
N SER A 136 -18.02 16.71 -1.81
CA SER A 136 -16.98 17.40 -2.60
C SER A 136 -17.48 17.69 -4.03
N PRO A 137 -16.96 18.70 -4.72
CA PRO A 137 -17.29 18.97 -6.12
C PRO A 137 -17.10 17.78 -7.05
N TRP A 138 -16.08 16.95 -6.82
CA TRP A 138 -15.75 15.75 -7.61
C TRP A 138 -15.99 14.44 -6.84
N GLY A 139 -16.82 14.49 -5.80
CA GLY A 139 -17.13 13.33 -4.96
C GLY A 139 -15.87 12.75 -4.29
N SER A 140 -15.57 11.48 -4.56
CA SER A 140 -14.39 10.81 -4.01
C SER A 140 -13.07 11.19 -4.66
N GLU A 141 -13.11 11.96 -5.74
CA GLU A 141 -11.93 12.55 -6.37
C GLU A 141 -11.64 13.92 -5.74
N LEU A 142 -10.36 14.31 -5.81
CA LEU A 142 -9.90 15.57 -5.22
C LEU A 142 -10.07 16.70 -6.24
N ASP A 143 -10.89 17.70 -5.91
CA ASP A 143 -10.98 18.90 -6.73
C ASP A 143 -9.75 19.81 -6.49
N PRO A 144 -9.15 20.44 -7.52
CA PRO A 144 -7.98 21.30 -7.37
C PRO A 144 -8.14 22.42 -6.35
N SER A 145 -9.36 22.91 -6.13
CA SER A 145 -9.66 23.94 -5.12
C SER A 145 -9.58 23.42 -3.67
N GLU A 146 -9.67 22.10 -3.48
CA GLU A 146 -9.60 21.45 -2.16
C GLU A 146 -8.16 21.11 -1.75
N VAL A 147 -7.23 21.08 -2.72
CA VAL A 147 -5.82 20.71 -2.51
C VAL A 147 -5.17 21.48 -1.35
N PRO A 148 -5.32 22.82 -1.21
CA PRO A 148 -4.65 23.53 -0.12
C PRO A 148 -5.14 23.11 1.28
N ALA A 149 -6.46 22.91 1.43
CA ALA A 149 -7.05 22.48 2.71
C ALA A 149 -6.69 21.03 3.03
N CYS A 150 -6.72 20.17 2.01
CA CYS A 150 -6.32 18.76 2.12
C CYS A 150 -4.83 18.64 2.48
N ALA A 151 -3.94 19.39 1.83
CA ALA A 151 -2.52 19.42 2.17
C ALA A 151 -2.28 19.87 3.62
N GLN A 152 -3.01 20.88 4.10
CA GLN A 152 -2.90 21.34 5.48
C GLN A 152 -3.37 20.28 6.49
N ASP A 153 -4.47 19.57 6.19
CA ASP A 153 -4.98 18.48 7.02
C ASP A 153 -3.96 17.33 7.12
N LEU A 154 -3.44 16.88 5.97
CA LEU A 154 -2.42 15.84 5.92
C LEU A 154 -1.14 16.26 6.64
N HIS A 155 -0.70 17.52 6.49
CA HIS A 155 0.46 18.05 7.21
C HIS A 155 0.24 18.06 8.72
N ASN A 156 -0.95 18.42 9.19
CA ASN A 156 -1.27 18.37 10.62
C ASN A 156 -1.27 16.93 11.15
N LYS A 157 -1.67 15.96 10.33
CA LYS A 157 -1.75 14.55 10.70
C LYS A 157 -0.39 13.84 10.70
N TYR A 158 0.43 14.09 9.68
CA TYR A 158 1.66 13.33 9.43
C TYR A 158 2.94 14.16 9.56
N GLY A 159 2.84 15.49 9.63
CA GLY A 159 3.97 16.40 9.53
C GLY A 159 4.46 16.53 8.10
N ASP A 160 5.77 16.40 7.91
CA ASP A 160 6.36 16.40 6.57
C ASP A 160 5.85 15.20 5.75
N LEU A 161 5.25 15.48 4.59
CA LEU A 161 4.71 14.48 3.67
C LEU A 161 5.80 13.81 2.82
N ALA A 162 7.08 14.12 3.02
CA ALA A 162 8.20 13.32 2.54
C ALA A 162 8.10 11.84 2.97
N SER A 163 7.41 11.57 4.08
CA SER A 163 7.01 10.23 4.53
C SER A 163 6.19 9.44 3.50
N PHE A 164 5.51 10.11 2.55
CA PHE A 164 4.74 9.53 1.45
C PHE A 164 5.39 9.70 0.07
N SER A 165 6.66 10.10 0.02
CA SER A 165 7.40 10.24 -1.25
C SER A 165 7.67 8.90 -1.93
N VAL A 166 8.02 8.94 -3.22
CA VAL A 166 8.43 7.76 -3.99
C VAL A 166 9.66 7.06 -3.37
N THR A 167 10.60 7.82 -2.79
CA THR A 167 11.78 7.25 -2.11
C THR A 167 11.37 6.41 -0.91
N THR A 168 10.46 6.92 -0.09
CA THR A 168 9.96 6.19 1.08
C THR A 168 9.09 5.01 0.65
N ALA A 169 8.25 5.17 -0.38
CA ALA A 169 7.45 4.09 -0.94
C ALA A 169 8.30 2.95 -1.51
N ALA A 170 9.42 3.25 -2.19
CA ALA A 170 10.37 2.25 -2.66
C ALA A 170 11.03 1.48 -1.50
N THR A 171 11.21 2.13 -0.35
CA THR A 171 11.79 1.50 0.85
C THR A 171 10.82 0.53 1.52
N ASP A 172 9.51 0.63 1.29
CA ASP A 172 8.53 -0.39 1.75
C ASP A 172 8.70 -1.73 1.04
N LEU A 173 9.22 -1.70 -0.20
CA LEU A 173 9.40 -2.87 -1.05
C LEU A 173 10.78 -3.54 -0.87
N ALA A 174 11.77 -2.79 -0.37
CA ALA A 174 13.19 -3.14 -0.38
C ALA A 174 13.61 -4.19 0.66
#